data_AF-A0A958DEY6-F1
#
_entry.id   AF-A0A958DEY6-F1
#
_cell.length_a   1.000
_cell.length_b   1.000
_cell.length_c   1.000
_cell.angle_alpha   90.00
_cell.angle_beta   90.00
_cell.angle_gamma   90.00
#
_symmetry.space_group_name_H-M   'P 1'
#
loop_
_entity.id
_entity.type
_entity.pdbx_description
1 polymer ?
#
loop_
_entity_poly.entity_id
_entity_poly.type
_entity_poly.pdbx_seq_one_letter_code
_entity_poly.pdbx_strand_id
1 'polypeptide(L)'
;MNKTAVILLFGLIFSLMPVDDPGGFFINLGPAQQMIESLLQQRSEQMFFCAFTLAFGLLHLILFLFSPASKGNLYYSIFLLFYTAAIFADIQSGYIARDPESIFFYLRLHRMLIPFTSIFCLRFIYAVFYDKCPRQFPAFVILMLSVWVVISLYPVEHFDVFVILNLLVQLEIVRVITVAILRKKDGAWILAAGYLLLGFFGAYDTLLDLGIMAPLNQVTNAYYFGLAGLVVAMSVYLARDFARSAQR
;
A
#
# COMPACT_ATOMS: atom_id res chain seq x y z
N MET A 1 0.70 -11.13 21.50
CA MET A 1 2.03 -11.57 21.00
C MET A 1 3.14 -10.91 21.80
N ASN A 2 4.39 -11.37 21.67
CA ASN A 2 5.53 -10.85 22.45
C ASN A 2 6.14 -9.61 21.78
N LYS A 3 6.47 -8.55 22.56
CA LYS A 3 7.04 -7.30 22.03
C LYS A 3 8.36 -7.50 21.26
N THR A 4 9.13 -8.54 21.61
CA THR A 4 10.37 -8.92 20.92
C THR A 4 10.19 -9.19 19.43
N ALA A 5 9.03 -9.70 18.98
CA ALA A 5 8.82 -10.06 17.57
C ALA A 5 8.76 -8.84 16.63
N VAL A 6 8.16 -7.73 17.06
CA VAL A 6 8.08 -6.49 16.27
C VAL A 6 9.46 -5.80 16.23
N ILE A 7 10.22 -5.90 17.32
CA ILE A 7 11.61 -5.41 17.38
C ILE A 7 12.52 -6.27 16.48
N LEU A 8 12.31 -7.59 16.41
CA LEU A 8 13.06 -8.48 15.51
C LEU A 8 12.75 -8.24 14.02
N LEU A 9 11.52 -7.85 13.66
CA LEU A 9 11.19 -7.51 12.26
C LEU A 9 11.96 -6.26 11.78
N PHE A 10 12.05 -5.22 12.61
CA PHE A 10 12.91 -4.05 12.31
C PHE A 10 14.40 -4.34 12.52
N GLY A 11 14.73 -5.26 13.42
CA GLY A 11 16.10 -5.72 13.67
C GLY A 11 16.67 -6.62 12.58
N LEU A 12 15.85 -7.23 11.71
CA LEU A 12 16.28 -8.09 10.61
C LEU A 12 17.06 -7.34 9.52
N ILE A 13 16.85 -6.02 9.38
CA ILE A 13 17.68 -5.14 8.53
C ILE A 13 19.10 -4.95 9.13
N PHE A 14 19.31 -5.32 10.39
CA PHE A 14 20.59 -5.20 11.12
C PHE A 14 21.15 -6.53 11.69
N SER A 15 20.49 -7.68 11.47
CA SER A 15 20.79 -8.92 12.19
C SER A 15 20.92 -10.15 11.28
N LEU A 16 22.11 -10.31 10.70
CA LEU A 16 22.66 -11.62 10.28
C LEU A 16 24.10 -11.79 10.81
N MET A 17 24.29 -11.48 12.10
CA MET A 17 25.51 -11.82 12.85
C MET A 17 25.15 -12.33 14.26
N PRO A 18 25.94 -13.24 14.85
CA PRO A 18 25.67 -13.78 16.19
C PRO A 18 25.81 -12.71 17.27
N VAL A 19 24.91 -12.74 18.25
CA VAL A 19 24.78 -11.71 19.30
C VAL A 19 25.65 -12.07 20.51
N ASP A 20 26.97 -12.08 20.29
CA ASP A 20 27.97 -12.55 21.26
C ASP A 20 29.12 -11.55 21.55
N ASP A 21 28.97 -10.25 21.20
CA ASP A 21 29.98 -9.21 21.49
C ASP A 21 29.38 -7.91 22.09
N PRO A 22 29.66 -7.59 23.37
CA PRO A 22 29.06 -6.44 24.06
C PRO A 22 29.82 -5.12 23.81
N GLY A 23 29.57 -4.50 22.65
CA GLY A 23 29.87 -3.07 22.43
C GLY A 23 30.86 -2.71 21.31
N GLY A 24 31.20 -3.65 20.42
CA GLY A 24 32.03 -3.36 19.25
C GLY A 24 31.37 -2.43 18.22
N PHE A 25 32.14 -1.51 17.65
CA PHE A 25 31.75 -0.74 16.46
C PHE A 25 32.09 -1.52 15.18
N PHE A 26 31.09 -2.10 14.52
CA PHE A 26 31.27 -2.83 13.27
C PHE A 26 31.31 -1.87 12.06
N ILE A 27 32.50 -1.60 11.53
CA ILE A 27 32.68 -0.86 10.27
C ILE A 27 32.55 -1.84 9.10
N ASN A 28 31.34 -1.98 8.56
CA ASN A 28 31.10 -2.82 7.38
C ASN A 28 31.64 -2.15 6.11
N LEU A 29 32.90 -2.44 5.76
CA LEU A 29 33.55 -2.01 4.52
C LEU A 29 33.09 -2.84 3.30
N GLY A 30 31.78 -2.89 3.07
CA GLY A 30 31.23 -3.32 1.79
C GLY A 30 31.70 -2.40 0.66
N PRO A 31 31.77 -2.87 -0.60
CA PRO A 31 32.18 -2.03 -1.72
C PRO A 31 31.28 -0.79 -1.82
N ALA A 32 31.86 0.41 -1.67
CA ALA A 32 31.10 1.67 -1.67
C ALA A 32 30.23 1.82 -2.93
N GLN A 33 30.69 1.25 -4.05
CA GLN A 33 29.94 1.12 -5.31
C GLN A 33 28.57 0.43 -5.14
N GLN A 34 28.49 -0.70 -4.43
CA GLN A 34 27.24 -1.45 -4.22
C GLN A 34 26.24 -0.68 -3.32
N MET A 35 26.76 0.09 -2.36
CA MET A 35 25.93 1.00 -1.55
C MET A 35 25.40 2.17 -2.39
N ILE A 36 26.20 2.70 -3.33
CA ILE A 36 25.75 3.75 -4.25
C ILE A 36 24.68 3.20 -5.22
N GLU A 37 24.90 2.01 -5.78
CA GLU A 37 23.99 1.36 -6.73
C GLU A 37 22.61 1.07 -6.11
N SER A 38 22.56 0.48 -4.91
CA SER A 38 21.29 0.21 -4.23
C SER A 38 20.52 1.49 -3.87
N LEU A 39 21.21 2.56 -3.45
CA LEU A 39 20.59 3.87 -3.19
C LEU A 39 20.08 4.55 -4.48
N LEU A 40 20.75 4.35 -5.61
CA LEU A 40 20.28 4.84 -6.92
C LEU A 40 19.06 4.05 -7.40
N GLN A 41 19.03 2.72 -7.19
CA GLN A 41 17.86 1.89 -7.49
C GLN A 41 16.65 2.32 -6.65
N GLN A 42 16.79 2.40 -5.32
CA GLN A 42 15.69 2.78 -4.41
C GLN A 42 15.11 4.16 -4.74
N ARG A 43 15.96 5.14 -5.10
CA ARG A 43 15.51 6.46 -5.59
C ARG A 43 14.77 6.36 -6.92
N SER A 44 15.22 5.50 -7.83
CA SER A 44 14.58 5.29 -9.14
C SER A 44 13.21 4.63 -9.01
N GLU A 45 13.10 3.63 -8.13
CA GLU A 45 11.83 3.00 -7.74
C GLU A 45 10.87 4.01 -7.10
N GLN A 46 11.34 4.84 -6.15
CA GLN A 46 10.55 5.91 -5.54
C GLN A 46 10.02 6.89 -6.60
N MET A 47 10.90 7.42 -7.46
CA MET A 47 10.50 8.36 -8.50
C MET A 47 9.51 7.74 -9.47
N PHE A 48 9.73 6.49 -9.90
CA PHE A 48 8.84 5.78 -10.80
C PHE A 48 7.46 5.55 -10.17
N PHE A 49 7.39 4.87 -9.01
CA PHE A 49 6.11 4.50 -8.41
C PHE A 49 5.32 5.70 -7.91
N CYS A 50 5.96 6.70 -7.28
CA CYS A 50 5.25 7.92 -6.88
C CYS A 50 4.76 8.74 -8.10
N ALA A 51 5.57 8.90 -9.16
CA ALA A 51 5.12 9.61 -10.35
C ALA A 51 3.98 8.87 -11.07
N PHE A 52 4.06 7.54 -11.13
CA PHE A 52 3.03 6.68 -11.70
C PHE A 52 1.70 6.78 -10.93
N THR A 53 1.70 6.60 -9.61
CA THR A 53 0.46 6.70 -8.81
C THR A 53 -0.10 8.13 -8.81
N LEU A 54 0.77 9.14 -8.80
CA LEU A 54 0.36 10.55 -8.87
C LEU A 54 -0.27 10.88 -10.24
N ALA A 55 0.33 10.43 -11.34
CA ALA A 55 -0.18 10.69 -12.68
C ALA A 55 -1.60 10.09 -12.88
N PHE A 56 -1.81 8.83 -12.46
CA PHE A 56 -3.15 8.23 -12.46
C PHE A 56 -4.10 8.93 -11.47
N GLY A 57 -3.63 9.33 -10.29
CA GLY A 57 -4.42 10.08 -9.31
C GLY A 57 -4.94 11.41 -9.87
N LEU A 58 -4.06 12.20 -10.47
CA LEU A 58 -4.40 13.49 -11.09
C LEU A 58 -5.28 13.31 -12.34
N LEU A 59 -4.99 12.31 -13.20
CA LEU A 59 -5.84 11.99 -14.36
C LEU A 59 -7.28 11.69 -13.94
N HIS A 60 -7.48 10.81 -12.96
CA HIS A 60 -8.84 10.47 -12.51
C HIS A 60 -9.50 11.60 -11.70
N LEU A 61 -8.73 12.46 -11.03
CA LEU A 61 -9.27 13.69 -10.42
C LEU A 61 -9.81 14.65 -11.51
N ILE A 62 -9.04 14.86 -12.58
CA ILE A 62 -9.45 15.69 -13.72
C ILE A 62 -10.68 15.10 -14.43
N LEU A 63 -10.71 13.78 -14.66
CA LEU A 63 -11.88 13.09 -15.21
C LEU A 63 -13.12 13.20 -14.31
N PHE A 64 -12.96 13.24 -12.98
CA PHE A 64 -14.06 13.53 -12.06
C PHE A 64 -14.53 14.99 -12.15
N LEU A 65 -13.62 15.96 -12.27
CA LEU A 65 -13.98 17.37 -12.42
C LEU A 65 -14.77 17.63 -13.71
N PHE A 66 -14.43 16.95 -14.82
CA PHE A 66 -15.21 17.00 -16.06
C PHE A 66 -16.49 16.15 -16.04
N SER A 67 -16.56 15.08 -15.22
CA SER A 67 -17.75 14.23 -15.09
C SER A 67 -18.07 13.86 -13.62
N PRO A 68 -18.65 14.79 -12.83
CA PRO A 68 -18.90 14.57 -11.40
C PRO A 68 -19.93 13.46 -11.09
N ALA A 69 -20.64 12.97 -12.10
CA ALA A 69 -21.51 11.80 -11.99
C ALA A 69 -20.73 10.51 -11.66
N SER A 70 -19.52 10.34 -12.23
CA SER A 70 -18.69 9.16 -12.00
C SER A 70 -17.88 9.29 -10.70
N LYS A 71 -18.55 9.14 -9.57
CA LYS A 71 -17.95 9.22 -8.22
C LYS A 71 -16.85 8.18 -7.97
N GLY A 72 -16.78 7.12 -8.78
CA GLY A 72 -15.66 6.17 -8.78
C GLY A 72 -14.32 6.86 -9.03
N ASN A 73 -14.25 7.78 -10.00
CA ASN A 73 -13.05 8.56 -10.30
C ASN A 73 -12.55 9.39 -9.10
N LEU A 74 -13.46 9.98 -8.31
CA LEU A 74 -13.10 10.73 -7.10
C LEU A 74 -12.49 9.82 -6.01
N TYR A 75 -13.16 8.71 -5.69
CA TYR A 75 -12.66 7.84 -4.62
C TYR A 75 -11.35 7.15 -5.00
N TYR A 76 -11.18 6.83 -6.30
CA TYR A 76 -9.95 6.27 -6.83
C TYR A 76 -8.79 7.28 -6.85
N SER A 77 -9.03 8.52 -7.29
CA SER A 77 -8.01 9.57 -7.26
C SER A 77 -7.57 9.92 -5.83
N ILE A 78 -8.51 10.04 -4.88
CA ILE A 78 -8.16 10.25 -3.47
C ILE A 78 -7.36 9.07 -2.90
N PHE A 79 -7.76 7.82 -3.21
CA PHE A 79 -6.98 6.62 -2.86
C PHE A 79 -5.53 6.73 -3.36
N LEU A 80 -5.33 7.05 -4.64
CA LEU A 80 -3.99 7.18 -5.24
C LEU A 80 -3.18 8.34 -4.66
N LEU A 81 -3.80 9.46 -4.28
CA LEU A 81 -3.10 10.57 -3.64
C LEU A 81 -2.58 10.19 -2.25
N PHE A 82 -3.42 9.57 -1.41
CA PHE A 82 -2.97 9.02 -0.12
C PHE A 82 -1.92 7.92 -0.30
N TYR A 83 -2.04 7.08 -1.34
CA TYR A 83 -1.09 5.99 -1.59
C TYR A 83 0.26 6.52 -2.09
N THR A 84 0.27 7.53 -2.97
CA THR A 84 1.49 8.22 -3.42
C THR A 84 2.26 8.77 -2.22
N ALA A 85 1.56 9.45 -1.30
CA ALA A 85 2.17 9.98 -0.09
C ALA A 85 2.66 8.86 0.86
N ALA A 86 1.96 7.72 0.91
CA ALA A 86 2.37 6.55 1.68
C ALA A 86 3.66 5.92 1.12
N ILE A 87 3.77 5.67 -0.19
CA ILE A 87 5.02 5.19 -0.85
C ILE A 87 6.16 6.16 -0.59
N PHE A 88 5.91 7.47 -0.74
CA PHE A 88 6.93 8.48 -0.50
C PHE A 88 7.47 8.39 0.93
N ALA A 89 6.58 8.38 1.93
CA ALA A 89 6.96 8.31 3.33
C ALA A 89 7.60 6.95 3.71
N ASP A 90 7.15 5.85 3.10
CA ASP A 90 7.76 4.51 3.23
C ASP A 90 9.24 4.56 2.88
N ILE A 91 9.54 4.95 1.64
CA ILE A 91 10.90 4.93 1.09
C ILE A 91 11.80 6.00 1.75
N GLN A 92 11.24 7.15 2.14
CA GLN A 92 11.97 8.10 2.98
C GLN A 92 12.39 7.47 4.33
N SER A 93 11.49 6.74 5.00
CA SER A 93 11.75 6.15 6.32
C SER A 93 12.71 4.97 6.29
N GLY A 94 12.62 4.10 5.28
CA GLY A 94 13.44 2.89 5.19
C GLY A 94 14.85 3.10 4.63
N TYR A 95 15.05 4.08 3.73
CA TYR A 95 16.24 4.08 2.85
C TYR A 95 16.96 5.43 2.71
N ILE A 96 16.27 6.56 2.89
CA ILE A 96 16.81 7.89 2.54
C ILE A 96 17.10 8.78 3.75
N ALA A 97 16.25 8.79 4.76
CA ALA A 97 16.51 9.48 6.03
C ALA A 97 17.72 8.85 6.75
N ARG A 98 18.51 9.68 7.47
CA ARG A 98 19.79 9.27 8.08
C ARG A 98 19.87 9.57 9.58
N ASP A 99 19.18 10.61 10.01
CA ASP A 99 18.91 10.93 11.40
C ASP A 99 17.67 10.17 11.91
N PRO A 100 17.65 9.72 13.19
CA PRO A 100 16.50 9.01 13.75
C PRO A 100 15.19 9.82 13.75
N GLU A 101 15.26 11.16 13.87
CA GLU A 101 14.08 12.02 13.92
C GLU A 101 13.30 11.99 12.61
N SER A 102 13.98 12.17 11.47
CA SER A 102 13.38 12.05 10.14
C SER A 102 12.86 10.64 9.87
N ILE A 103 13.59 9.59 10.28
CA ILE A 103 13.13 8.19 10.16
C ILE A 103 11.78 8.01 10.90
N PHE A 104 11.69 8.45 12.16
CA PHE A 104 10.44 8.35 12.93
C PHE A 104 9.33 9.27 12.41
N PHE A 105 9.66 10.45 11.88
CA PHE A 105 8.69 11.35 11.23
C PHE A 105 8.07 10.69 9.99
N TYR A 106 8.90 10.16 9.08
CA TYR A 106 8.41 9.52 7.87
C TYR A 106 7.69 8.19 8.16
N LEU A 107 8.16 7.39 9.12
CA LEU A 107 7.45 6.18 9.57
C LEU A 107 6.07 6.51 10.15
N ARG A 108 5.97 7.57 10.97
CA ARG A 108 4.70 8.10 11.49
C ARG A 108 3.78 8.55 10.36
N LEU A 109 4.30 9.34 9.42
CA LEU A 109 3.55 9.85 8.27
C LEU A 109 3.04 8.70 7.39
N HIS A 110 3.88 7.73 7.03
CA HIS A 110 3.48 6.54 6.29
C HIS A 110 2.32 5.81 6.98
N ARG A 111 2.50 5.45 8.25
CA ARG A 111 1.50 4.71 9.04
C ARG A 111 0.20 5.51 9.25
N MET A 112 0.26 6.85 9.30
CA MET A 112 -0.92 7.72 9.31
C MET A 112 -1.72 7.68 7.99
N LEU A 113 -1.09 7.41 6.85
CA LEU A 113 -1.72 7.50 5.52
C LEU A 113 -2.43 6.21 5.08
N ILE A 114 -1.94 5.03 5.47
CA ILE A 114 -2.52 3.73 5.06
C ILE A 114 -3.99 3.52 5.51
N PRO A 115 -4.44 3.98 6.70
CA PRO A 115 -5.86 3.95 7.05
C PRO A 115 -6.75 4.66 6.02
N PHE A 116 -6.28 5.80 5.47
CA PHE A 116 -7.02 6.53 4.43
C PHE A 116 -6.98 5.81 3.06
N THR A 117 -5.84 5.25 2.64
CA THR A 117 -5.81 4.46 1.40
C THR A 117 -6.81 3.30 1.46
N SER A 118 -6.90 2.64 2.63
CA SER A 118 -7.80 1.53 2.90
C SER A 118 -9.27 1.97 2.87
N ILE A 119 -9.62 3.09 3.52
CA ILE A 119 -10.96 3.68 3.47
C ILE A 119 -11.37 4.03 2.03
N PHE A 120 -10.51 4.75 1.29
CA PHE A 120 -10.86 5.25 -0.04
C PHE A 120 -10.88 4.15 -1.11
N CYS A 121 -10.02 3.13 -1.00
CA CYS A 121 -10.06 1.96 -1.87
C CYS A 121 -11.36 1.15 -1.66
N LEU A 122 -11.73 0.87 -0.40
CA LEU A 122 -13.01 0.24 -0.09
C LEU A 122 -14.19 1.10 -0.58
N ARG A 123 -14.12 2.42 -0.41
CA ARG A 123 -15.17 3.35 -0.86
C ARG A 123 -15.32 3.35 -2.38
N PHE A 124 -14.21 3.28 -3.13
CA PHE A 124 -14.19 3.10 -4.59
C PHE A 124 -14.86 1.78 -5.00
N ILE A 125 -14.43 0.65 -4.43
CA ILE A 125 -15.01 -0.67 -4.73
C ILE A 125 -16.52 -0.70 -4.43
N TYR A 126 -16.97 -0.09 -3.33
CA TYR A 126 -18.40 0.08 -3.06
C TYR A 126 -19.12 1.00 -4.06
N ALA A 127 -18.49 2.09 -4.52
CA ALA A 127 -19.08 2.99 -5.52
C ALA A 127 -19.20 2.36 -6.92
N VAL A 128 -18.33 1.39 -7.23
CA VAL A 128 -18.34 0.64 -8.49
C VAL A 128 -19.44 -0.42 -8.53
N PHE A 129 -19.64 -1.18 -7.45
CA PHE A 129 -20.52 -2.35 -7.48
C PHE A 129 -21.91 -2.16 -6.85
N TYR A 130 -22.13 -1.11 -6.04
CA TYR A 130 -23.40 -0.85 -5.35
C TYR A 130 -23.93 0.58 -5.60
N ASP A 131 -25.22 0.67 -5.93
CA ASP A 131 -25.92 1.94 -6.18
C ASP A 131 -26.08 2.80 -4.90
N LYS A 132 -25.95 2.15 -3.73
CA LYS A 132 -25.97 2.76 -2.40
C LYS A 132 -24.85 2.17 -1.56
N CYS A 133 -24.12 3.01 -0.82
CA CYS A 133 -23.00 2.55 0.02
C CYS A 133 -23.50 1.56 1.10
N PRO A 134 -22.90 0.36 1.25
CA PRO A 134 -23.33 -0.62 2.25
C PRO A 134 -23.29 -0.11 3.68
N ARG A 135 -24.28 -0.50 4.50
CA ARG A 135 -24.46 -0.04 5.90
C ARG A 135 -23.26 -0.29 6.83
N GLN A 136 -22.36 -1.19 6.46
CA GLN A 136 -21.14 -1.50 7.20
C GLN A 136 -19.95 -0.56 6.90
N PHE A 137 -20.00 0.25 5.83
CA PHE A 137 -18.93 1.19 5.50
C PHE A 137 -18.59 2.17 6.65
N PRO A 138 -19.57 2.79 7.35
CA PRO A 138 -19.25 3.65 8.51
C PRO A 138 -18.52 2.93 9.64
N ALA A 139 -18.76 1.63 9.84
CA ALA A 139 -18.03 0.86 10.84
C ALA A 139 -16.55 0.70 10.47
N PHE A 140 -16.25 0.41 9.19
CA PHE A 140 -14.86 0.40 8.69
C PHE A 140 -14.20 1.79 8.77
N VAL A 141 -14.93 2.87 8.51
CA VAL A 141 -14.41 4.25 8.67
C VAL A 141 -14.09 4.56 10.13
N ILE A 142 -15.00 4.30 11.07
CA ILE A 142 -14.77 4.51 12.50
C ILE A 142 -13.56 3.68 12.97
N LEU A 143 -13.51 2.40 12.59
CA LEU A 143 -12.42 1.48 12.92
C LEU A 143 -11.05 2.00 12.43
N MET A 144 -10.96 2.39 11.15
CA MET A 144 -9.73 2.92 10.56
C MET A 144 -9.33 4.28 11.15
N LEU A 145 -10.29 5.14 11.51
CA LEU A 145 -10.02 6.42 12.18
C LEU A 145 -9.53 6.23 13.62
N SER A 146 -10.10 5.29 14.38
CA SER A 146 -9.60 4.92 15.71
C SER A 146 -8.15 4.41 15.64
N VAL A 147 -7.84 3.58 14.64
CA VAL A 147 -6.47 3.11 14.40
C VAL A 147 -5.54 4.25 13.97
N TRP A 148 -5.99 5.18 13.12
CA TRP A 148 -5.23 6.39 12.78
C TRP A 148 -4.88 7.22 14.02
N VAL A 149 -5.81 7.42 14.96
CA VAL A 149 -5.52 8.13 16.22
C VAL A 149 -4.48 7.38 17.06
N VAL A 150 -4.62 6.06 17.23
CA VAL A 150 -3.66 5.25 18.01
C VAL A 150 -2.26 5.27 17.40
N ILE A 151 -2.14 5.05 16.08
CA ILE A 151 -0.87 5.14 15.34
C ILE A 151 -0.26 6.55 15.46
N SER A 152 -1.07 7.60 15.39
CA SER A 152 -0.58 8.98 15.44
C SER A 152 0.14 9.30 16.75
N LEU A 153 -0.31 8.68 17.84
CA LEU A 153 0.27 8.81 19.18
C LEU A 153 1.42 7.82 19.43
N TYR A 154 1.29 6.57 18.95
CA TYR A 154 2.25 5.48 19.19
C TYR A 154 2.88 4.86 17.92
N PRO A 155 3.75 5.59 17.16
CA PRO A 155 4.55 5.13 16.03
C PRO A 155 4.73 3.63 15.73
N VAL A 156 5.36 2.97 16.70
CA VAL A 156 5.96 1.64 16.56
C VAL A 156 5.11 0.56 17.22
N GLU A 157 4.43 0.90 18.32
CA GLU A 157 3.62 -0.01 19.12
C GLU A 157 2.27 -0.30 18.43
N HIS A 158 1.66 -1.45 18.73
CA HIS A 158 0.33 -1.83 18.24
C HIS A 158 0.14 -1.86 16.70
N PHE A 159 1.23 -1.86 15.92
CA PHE A 159 1.18 -2.01 14.47
C PHE A 159 0.60 -3.36 14.03
N ASP A 160 0.72 -4.40 14.86
CA ASP A 160 0.04 -5.69 14.69
C ASP A 160 -1.49 -5.56 14.68
N VAL A 161 -2.05 -4.74 15.57
CA VAL A 161 -3.49 -4.40 15.58
C VAL A 161 -3.88 -3.70 14.28
N PHE A 162 -3.08 -2.75 13.80
CA PHE A 162 -3.32 -2.11 12.50
C PHE A 162 -3.33 -3.13 11.34
N VAL A 163 -2.34 -4.03 11.26
CA VAL A 163 -2.25 -5.04 10.19
C VAL A 163 -3.48 -5.94 10.20
N ILE A 164 -3.91 -6.44 11.37
CA ILE A 164 -5.13 -7.25 11.51
C ILE A 164 -6.36 -6.50 10.99
N LEU A 165 -6.52 -5.23 11.37
CA LEU A 165 -7.70 -4.44 10.97
C LEU A 165 -7.62 -3.99 9.49
N ASN A 166 -6.41 -3.87 8.91
CA ASN A 166 -6.23 -3.68 7.48
C ASN A 166 -6.67 -4.93 6.70
N LEU A 167 -6.25 -6.12 7.15
CA LEU A 167 -6.66 -7.39 6.55
C LEU A 167 -8.19 -7.58 6.55
N LEU A 168 -8.91 -7.11 7.58
CA LEU A 168 -10.38 -7.09 7.55
C LEU A 168 -10.96 -6.21 6.43
N VAL A 169 -10.32 -5.08 6.10
CA VAL A 169 -10.71 -4.23 4.96
C VAL A 169 -10.40 -4.94 3.63
N GLN A 170 -9.23 -5.59 3.50
CA GLN A 170 -8.90 -6.35 2.29
C GLN A 170 -9.85 -7.54 2.06
N LEU A 171 -10.20 -8.28 3.13
CA LEU A 171 -11.17 -9.37 3.08
C LEU A 171 -12.55 -8.88 2.66
N GLU A 172 -13.00 -7.71 3.15
CA GLU A 172 -14.24 -7.09 2.69
C GLU A 172 -14.19 -6.70 1.21
N ILE A 173 -13.07 -6.13 0.73
CA ILE A 173 -12.89 -5.81 -0.70
C ILE A 173 -12.95 -7.08 -1.56
N VAL A 174 -12.23 -8.13 -1.18
CA VAL A 174 -12.25 -9.44 -1.85
C VAL A 174 -13.66 -10.04 -1.83
N ARG A 175 -14.39 -9.93 -0.71
CA ARG A 175 -15.80 -10.35 -0.61
C ARG A 175 -16.70 -9.60 -1.59
N VAL A 176 -16.56 -8.27 -1.72
CA VAL A 176 -17.34 -7.47 -2.68
C VAL A 176 -17.02 -7.87 -4.12
N ILE A 177 -15.74 -7.97 -4.49
CA ILE A 177 -15.31 -8.35 -5.85
C ILE A 177 -15.81 -9.77 -6.19
N THR A 178 -15.70 -10.71 -5.25
CA THR A 178 -16.21 -12.09 -5.41
C THR A 178 -17.73 -12.09 -5.62
N VAL A 179 -18.48 -11.34 -4.79
CA VAL A 179 -19.95 -11.20 -4.96
C VAL A 179 -20.31 -10.53 -6.28
N ALA A 180 -19.50 -9.60 -6.79
CA ALA A 180 -19.70 -8.99 -8.09
C ALA A 180 -19.49 -9.99 -9.25
N ILE A 181 -18.43 -10.79 -9.22
CA ILE A 181 -18.18 -11.87 -10.19
C ILE A 181 -19.33 -12.89 -10.18
N LEU A 182 -19.72 -13.37 -8.99
CA LEU A 182 -20.81 -14.36 -8.84
C LEU A 182 -22.16 -13.82 -9.34
N ARG A 183 -22.40 -12.51 -9.19
CA ARG A 183 -23.56 -11.80 -9.76
C ARG A 183 -23.40 -11.43 -11.23
N LYS A 184 -22.33 -11.89 -11.90
CA LYS A 184 -21.98 -11.59 -13.30
C LYS A 184 -21.97 -10.09 -13.60
N LYS A 185 -21.55 -9.25 -12.64
CA LYS A 185 -21.35 -7.81 -12.86
C LYS A 185 -20.27 -7.64 -13.93
N ASP A 186 -20.64 -6.92 -14.98
CA ASP A 186 -19.81 -6.69 -16.15
C ASP A 186 -18.46 -6.05 -15.76
N GLY A 187 -17.35 -6.54 -16.35
CA GLY A 187 -16.00 -6.06 -16.04
C GLY A 187 -15.44 -6.41 -14.66
N ALA A 188 -16.20 -7.02 -13.74
CA ALA A 188 -15.75 -7.26 -12.35
C ALA A 188 -14.46 -8.10 -12.25
N TRP A 189 -14.21 -8.98 -13.21
CA TRP A 189 -13.00 -9.80 -13.30
C TRP A 189 -11.72 -8.97 -13.50
N ILE A 190 -11.81 -7.75 -14.06
CA ILE A 190 -10.65 -6.87 -14.27
C ILE A 190 -10.09 -6.43 -12.91
N LEU A 191 -10.98 -5.95 -12.02
CA LEU A 191 -10.61 -5.58 -10.66
C LEU A 191 -10.13 -6.79 -9.84
N ALA A 192 -10.70 -7.97 -10.09
CA ALA A 192 -10.25 -9.21 -9.48
C ALA A 192 -8.82 -9.58 -9.90
N ALA A 193 -8.47 -9.47 -11.19
CA ALA A 193 -7.11 -9.72 -11.67
C ALA A 193 -6.09 -8.74 -11.04
N GLY A 194 -6.45 -7.45 -10.94
CA GLY A 194 -5.62 -6.46 -10.23
C GLY A 194 -5.40 -6.82 -8.75
N TYR A 195 -6.45 -7.27 -8.05
CA TYR A 195 -6.34 -7.73 -6.66
C TYR A 195 -5.56 -9.04 -6.50
N LEU A 196 -5.62 -9.93 -7.49
CA LEU A 196 -4.85 -11.18 -7.51
C LEU A 196 -3.35 -10.88 -7.69
N LEU A 197 -2.99 -9.91 -8.53
CA LEU A 197 -1.62 -9.41 -8.66
C LEU A 197 -1.12 -8.76 -7.35
N LEU A 198 -1.92 -7.87 -6.73
CA LEU A 198 -1.56 -7.29 -5.43
C LEU A 198 -1.38 -8.37 -4.35
N GLY A 199 -2.29 -9.34 -4.28
CA GLY A 199 -2.21 -10.46 -3.33
C GLY A 199 -1.00 -11.37 -3.57
N PHE A 200 -0.64 -11.64 -4.82
CA PHE A 200 0.54 -12.43 -5.18
C PHE A 200 1.84 -11.75 -4.74
N PHE A 201 2.02 -10.47 -5.09
CA PHE A 201 3.24 -9.74 -4.74
C PHE A 201 3.33 -9.41 -3.23
N GLY A 202 2.21 -9.08 -2.58
CA GLY A 202 2.17 -8.91 -1.12
C GLY A 202 2.45 -10.21 -0.35
N ALA A 203 2.03 -11.36 -0.89
CA ALA A 203 2.39 -12.67 -0.32
C ALA A 203 3.88 -13.00 -0.51
N TYR A 204 4.48 -12.63 -1.65
CA TYR A 204 5.94 -12.74 -1.85
C TYR A 204 6.72 -11.88 -0.84
N ASP A 205 6.34 -10.61 -0.64
CA ASP A 205 7.01 -9.76 0.36
C ASP A 205 6.83 -10.31 1.78
N THR A 206 5.64 -10.83 2.12
CA THR A 206 5.41 -11.53 3.41
C THR A 206 6.35 -12.74 3.59
N LEU A 207 6.74 -13.43 2.51
CA LEU A 207 7.70 -14.54 2.56
C LEU A 207 9.16 -14.07 2.66
N LEU A 208 9.48 -12.86 2.18
CA LEU A 208 10.77 -12.21 2.44
C LEU A 208 10.88 -11.75 3.90
N ASP A 209 9.87 -11.04 4.42
CA ASP A 209 9.81 -10.54 5.81
C ASP A 209 9.93 -11.65 6.86
N LEU A 210 9.41 -12.84 6.55
CA LEU A 210 9.51 -14.03 7.41
C LEU A 210 10.82 -14.81 7.23
N GLY A 211 11.72 -14.39 6.34
CA GLY A 211 12.97 -15.09 6.01
C GLY A 211 12.78 -16.45 5.33
N ILE A 212 11.59 -16.70 4.76
CA ILE A 212 11.23 -17.97 4.09
C ILE A 212 11.77 -18.01 2.65
N MET A 213 11.95 -16.84 2.02
CA MET A 213 12.52 -16.69 0.68
C MET A 213 13.63 -15.62 0.68
N ALA A 214 14.59 -15.77 -0.25
CA ALA A 214 15.60 -14.76 -0.54
C ALA A 214 15.12 -13.83 -1.67
N PRO A 215 15.52 -12.54 -1.68
CA PRO A 215 15.05 -11.58 -2.67
C PRO A 215 15.53 -11.91 -4.09
N LEU A 216 14.57 -12.18 -4.99
CA LEU A 216 14.84 -12.45 -6.40
C LEU A 216 15.37 -11.18 -7.08
N ASN A 217 16.56 -11.27 -7.70
CA ASN A 217 17.20 -10.16 -8.42
C ASN A 217 17.26 -8.83 -7.62
N GLN A 218 17.52 -8.92 -6.30
CA GLN A 218 17.56 -7.79 -5.36
C GLN A 218 16.22 -7.06 -5.16
N VAL A 219 15.09 -7.58 -5.64
CA VAL A 219 13.76 -7.00 -5.40
C VAL A 219 13.27 -7.37 -3.99
N THR A 220 13.30 -6.38 -3.10
CA THR A 220 12.90 -6.49 -1.68
C THR A 220 11.52 -5.90 -1.36
N ASN A 221 10.92 -5.12 -2.26
CA ASN A 221 9.62 -4.44 -2.06
C ASN A 221 8.70 -4.72 -3.27
N ALA A 222 8.36 -5.97 -3.53
CA ALA A 222 7.64 -6.34 -4.75
C ALA A 222 6.16 -5.91 -4.76
N TYR A 223 5.58 -5.53 -3.61
CA TYR A 223 4.20 -5.07 -3.49
C TYR A 223 3.90 -3.86 -4.39
N TYR A 224 4.90 -3.02 -4.70
CA TYR A 224 4.74 -1.91 -5.65
C TYR A 224 4.37 -2.38 -7.07
N PHE A 225 4.83 -3.55 -7.52
CA PHE A 225 4.44 -4.13 -8.82
C PHE A 225 3.01 -4.69 -8.80
N GLY A 226 2.61 -5.33 -7.71
CA GLY A 226 1.23 -5.78 -7.51
C GLY A 226 0.24 -4.63 -7.42
N LEU A 227 0.64 -3.55 -6.74
CA LEU A 227 -0.07 -2.27 -6.74
C LEU A 227 -0.16 -1.71 -8.16
N ALA A 228 0.93 -1.64 -8.93
CA ALA A 228 0.90 -1.10 -10.29
C ALA A 228 -0.08 -1.88 -11.19
N GLY A 229 -0.13 -3.21 -11.06
CA GLY A 229 -1.15 -4.06 -11.68
C GLY A 229 -2.58 -3.70 -11.27
N LEU A 230 -2.82 -3.46 -9.97
CA LEU A 230 -4.11 -3.00 -9.46
C LEU A 230 -4.49 -1.59 -9.96
N VAL A 231 -3.55 -0.66 -10.03
CA VAL A 231 -3.75 0.71 -10.55
C VAL A 231 -4.20 0.64 -12.01
N VAL A 232 -3.49 -0.10 -12.86
CA VAL A 232 -3.88 -0.30 -14.27
C VAL A 232 -5.26 -0.97 -14.35
N ALA A 233 -5.53 -2.01 -13.55
CA ALA A 233 -6.83 -2.69 -13.54
C ALA A 233 -8.00 -1.76 -13.15
N MET A 234 -7.82 -0.90 -12.13
CA MET A 234 -8.83 0.07 -11.72
C MET A 234 -9.09 1.14 -12.79
N SER A 235 -8.03 1.65 -13.41
CA SER A 235 -8.14 2.64 -14.49
C SER A 235 -8.80 2.07 -15.75
N VAL A 236 -8.43 0.84 -16.15
CA VAL A 236 -9.04 0.12 -17.27
C VAL A 236 -10.52 -0.19 -17.00
N TYR A 237 -10.88 -0.57 -15.77
CA TYR A 237 -12.28 -0.75 -15.38
C TYR A 237 -13.07 0.57 -15.55
N LEU A 238 -12.58 1.68 -14.99
CA LEU A 238 -13.25 2.98 -15.04
C LEU A 238 -13.41 3.51 -16.47
N ALA A 239 -12.36 3.42 -17.30
CA ALA A 239 -12.42 3.83 -18.71
C ALA A 239 -13.44 2.99 -19.51
N ARG A 240 -13.51 1.68 -19.24
CA ARG A 240 -14.44 0.74 -19.87
C ARG A 240 -15.90 0.98 -19.45
N ASP A 241 -16.14 1.32 -18.18
CA ASP A 241 -17.47 1.67 -17.67
C ASP A 241 -17.97 2.98 -18.30
N PHE A 242 -17.11 4.01 -18.35
CA PHE A 242 -17.40 5.27 -19.02
C PHE A 242 -17.68 5.11 -20.53
N ALA A 243 -16.89 4.30 -21.24
CA ALA A 243 -17.12 4.01 -22.65
C ALA A 243 -18.46 3.27 -22.91
N ARG A 244 -18.99 2.55 -21.91
CA ARG A 244 -20.28 1.84 -21.99
C ARG A 244 -21.48 2.67 -21.53
N SER A 245 -21.29 3.64 -20.63
CA SER A 245 -22.35 4.59 -20.27
C SER A 245 -22.59 5.61 -21.38
N ALA A 246 -21.57 5.96 -22.18
CA ALA A 246 -21.71 6.81 -23.37
C ALA A 246 -22.36 6.12 -24.58
N GLN A 247 -22.73 4.83 -24.48
CA GLN A 247 -23.38 4.02 -25.52
C GLN A 247 -24.84 3.65 -25.19
N ARG A 248 -25.46 4.34 -24.20
CA ARG A 248 -26.82 4.10 -23.72
C ARG A 248 -27.68 5.36 -23.83
#